data_AF-A0AAZ3S607-F1
#
_entry.id   AF-A0AAZ3S607-F1
#
_cell.length_a   1.000
_cell.length_b   1.000
_cell.length_c   1.000
_cell.angle_alpha   90.00
_cell.angle_beta   90.00
_cell.angle_gamma   90.00
#
_symmetry.space_group_name_H-M   'P 1'
#
loop_
_entity.id
_entity.type
_entity.pdbx_description
1 polymer ?
#
loop_
_entity_poly.entity_id
_entity_poly.type
_entity_poly.pdbx_seq_one_letter_code
_entity_poly.pdbx_strand_id
1 'polypeptide(L)'
;SASTIIKQRSATWLRQTNDITLRTLYMSKAAAKTQVEFEYDGPSMKTEVPGPRSKELTKQLGEIQNVGAINFFCNYEESRGNYLVDVDGNRMLDVYTQISSIPIVHTHLLYSYWLSAFVNRPALGIMPPENFPEKLAESLLSVAPSGMSRVQTMACGSCSNENAYKAMFIWYRNKERGHNNPSDEDMSSCMINQSPGCPDFSILSFMGGFHGRTMGCLATTHSKAIHKLDVPSFDWPIAPFPKLKYPLEEFTRENAQEEARCLEEVEDLIVQWRQKGRPVAGIVIEPIQAEGGDNHATPDFFKKLRNIARKHGSAFHVDEVQTGGGATGKFWAHEHWGMDDPADIVSFSKKMLTGGYYHKDELQADKAYRIFNTWMGDPSKNLFLAEVLNVIRRENLLEEVTRSGKTLLQGLYQLQDQYPNLLSSARGQGTFCAIDIRDDATRNSILLKARDKGVLLGGCGDRSIRFRPALVFKEYHVHMFLNVFSDVLAEHN
;
A
#
# COMPACT_ATOMS: atom_id res chain seq x y z
N SER A 1 -5.09 56.52 -46.34
CA SER A 1 -6.38 57.23 -46.25
C SER A 1 -7.28 56.42 -45.34
N ALA A 2 -7.86 56.85 -44.23
CA ALA A 2 -8.08 58.13 -43.55
C ALA A 2 -8.12 57.75 -42.04
N SER A 3 -7.37 58.36 -41.09
CA SER A 3 -7.56 59.68 -40.47
C SER A 3 -9.01 59.89 -39.97
N THR A 4 -9.39 60.16 -38.71
CA THR A 4 -8.75 60.59 -37.44
C THR A 4 -9.89 60.68 -36.38
N ILE A 5 -9.58 61.07 -35.11
CA ILE A 5 -10.36 61.93 -34.16
C ILE A 5 -11.11 61.14 -33.04
N ILE A 6 -10.93 61.31 -31.70
CA ILE A 6 -10.46 62.39 -30.79
C ILE A 6 -10.11 61.75 -29.40
N LYS A 7 -8.94 62.01 -28.75
CA LYS A 7 -8.58 63.08 -27.76
C LYS A 7 -9.25 62.88 -26.36
N GLN A 8 -8.67 63.17 -25.18
CA GLN A 8 -7.38 63.68 -24.66
C GLN A 8 -7.58 63.79 -23.11
N ARG A 9 -6.59 63.56 -22.22
CA ARG A 9 -5.89 64.59 -21.39
C ARG A 9 -5.10 63.86 -20.26
N SER A 10 -3.76 63.86 -20.26
CA SER A 10 -2.75 64.86 -19.79
C SER A 10 -2.25 64.57 -18.36
N ALA A 11 -0.99 64.11 -18.19
CA ALA A 11 0.27 64.87 -17.94
C ALA A 11 0.52 65.04 -16.41
N THR A 12 1.70 64.96 -15.79
CA THR A 12 3.09 65.37 -16.12
C THR A 12 3.96 64.89 -14.91
N TRP A 13 5.24 64.48 -15.01
CA TRP A 13 6.44 65.34 -14.91
C TRP A 13 7.74 64.52 -15.07
N LEU A 14 8.79 65.18 -15.59
CA LEU A 14 10.10 64.65 -16.01
C LEU A 14 11.22 64.86 -14.96
N ARG A 15 12.17 63.90 -14.96
CA ARG A 15 13.64 63.96 -14.83
C ARG A 15 14.35 64.99 -13.93
N GLN A 16 15.27 64.49 -13.10
CA GLN A 16 16.61 65.06 -12.89
C GLN A 16 17.67 63.94 -12.66
N THR A 17 18.77 64.07 -13.39
CA THR A 17 20.10 63.42 -13.34
C THR A 17 20.94 64.03 -12.17
N ASN A 18 22.06 63.54 -11.61
CA ASN A 18 23.20 62.70 -12.01
C ASN A 18 23.99 62.23 -10.76
N ASP A 19 24.77 61.14 -10.93
CA ASP A 19 26.03 60.71 -10.26
C ASP A 19 26.29 60.88 -8.74
N ILE A 20 26.64 59.75 -8.08
CA ILE A 20 27.79 59.58 -7.16
C ILE A 20 28.13 58.07 -7.06
N THR A 21 29.41 57.77 -7.24
CA THR A 21 30.11 56.48 -7.15
C THR A 21 30.18 55.83 -5.75
N LEU A 22 30.24 54.50 -5.75
CA LEU A 22 30.90 53.57 -4.79
C LEU A 22 30.47 53.58 -3.31
N ARG A 23 29.82 52.49 -2.85
CA ARG A 23 30.38 51.52 -1.88
C ARG A 23 29.37 50.45 -1.46
N THR A 24 29.86 49.22 -1.51
CA THR A 24 29.43 47.97 -0.88
C THR A 24 28.61 48.15 0.41
N LEU A 25 27.46 47.48 0.49
CA LEU A 25 26.94 46.88 1.72
C LEU A 25 25.94 45.78 1.36
N TYR A 26 26.41 44.54 1.47
CA TYR A 26 25.62 43.33 1.59
C TYR A 26 24.57 43.54 2.69
N MET A 27 23.30 43.70 2.33
CA MET A 27 22.19 43.49 3.27
C MET A 27 21.52 42.18 2.91
N SER A 28 22.04 41.12 3.55
CA SER A 28 21.37 39.86 3.79
C SER A 28 19.88 40.10 4.10
N LYS A 29 19.00 39.68 3.20
CA LYS A 29 17.65 39.29 3.60
C LYS A 29 17.84 38.02 4.42
N ALA A 30 17.88 38.20 5.74
CA ALA A 30 17.75 37.12 6.69
C ALA A 30 16.54 36.29 6.27
N ALA A 31 16.81 35.08 5.76
CA ALA A 31 15.80 34.04 5.64
C ALA A 31 15.21 33.89 7.04
N ALA A 32 13.92 34.22 7.18
CA ALA A 32 13.20 34.00 8.40
C ALA A 32 13.41 32.53 8.79
N LYS A 33 13.97 32.30 9.98
CA LYS A 33 14.02 31.00 10.62
C LYS A 33 12.61 30.42 10.69
N THR A 34 12.33 29.42 9.89
CA THR A 34 11.42 28.34 10.24
C THR A 34 12.17 27.04 10.00
N GLN A 35 13.12 26.75 10.88
CA GLN A 35 13.41 25.35 11.23
C GLN A 35 12.11 24.84 11.85
N VAL A 36 11.21 24.33 11.03
CA VAL A 36 10.14 23.48 11.52
C VAL A 36 10.86 22.23 12.00
N GLU A 37 10.86 21.96 13.31
CA GLU A 37 11.24 20.65 13.83
C GLU A 37 10.32 19.63 13.16
N PHE A 38 10.90 18.92 12.18
CA PHE A 38 10.22 17.95 11.33
C PHE A 38 9.57 16.83 12.13
N GLU A 39 10.11 16.56 13.32
CA GLU A 39 9.78 15.42 14.17
C GLU A 39 10.08 15.75 15.64
N TYR A 40 9.53 14.95 16.56
CA TYR A 40 9.79 15.02 18.00
C TYR A 40 11.00 14.17 18.42
N ASP A 41 11.58 14.45 19.59
CA ASP A 41 12.71 13.67 20.13
C ASP A 41 12.33 12.29 20.70
N GLY A 42 11.04 12.03 20.96
CA GLY A 42 10.60 10.81 21.63
C GLY A 42 9.12 10.81 22.05
N PRO A 43 8.59 9.65 22.48
CA PRO A 43 7.24 9.53 22.99
C PRO A 43 7.05 10.35 24.28
N SER A 44 5.81 10.69 24.58
CA SER A 44 5.42 11.42 25.80
C SER A 44 4.00 11.01 26.19
N MET A 45 3.89 10.15 27.20
CA MET A 45 2.61 9.64 27.70
C MET A 45 2.10 10.49 28.86
N LYS A 46 0.82 10.85 28.81
CA LYS A 46 0.10 11.65 29.82
C LYS A 46 -1.00 10.86 30.52
N THR A 47 -1.59 9.88 29.84
CA THR A 47 -2.66 9.02 30.34
C THR A 47 -2.44 7.58 29.88
N GLU A 48 -3.24 6.66 30.41
CA GLU A 48 -3.50 5.38 29.75
C GLU A 48 -4.10 5.60 28.35
N VAL A 49 -3.96 4.64 27.44
CA VAL A 49 -4.58 4.69 26.12
C VAL A 49 -5.61 3.56 26.00
N PRO A 50 -6.86 3.82 25.55
CA PRO A 50 -7.44 5.12 25.28
C PRO A 50 -7.63 5.94 26.56
N GLY A 51 -7.33 7.24 26.51
CA GLY A 51 -7.57 8.16 27.62
C GLY A 51 -9.04 8.58 27.74
N PRO A 52 -9.39 9.39 28.75
CA PRO A 52 -10.76 9.80 29.01
C PRO A 52 -11.46 10.47 27.82
N ARG A 53 -10.76 11.31 27.05
CA ARG A 53 -11.33 12.00 25.89
C ARG A 53 -11.57 11.01 24.74
N SER A 54 -10.63 10.10 24.48
CA SER A 54 -10.80 9.03 23.50
C SER A 54 -11.98 8.10 23.85
N LYS A 55 -12.16 7.78 25.12
CA LYS A 55 -13.30 6.96 25.60
C LYS A 55 -14.64 7.67 25.39
N GLU A 56 -14.70 8.97 25.70
CA GLU A 56 -15.90 9.78 25.45
C GLU A 56 -16.27 9.85 23.96
N LEU A 57 -15.28 10.10 23.08
CA LEU A 57 -15.53 10.12 21.63
C LEU A 57 -15.93 8.73 21.09
N THR A 58 -15.35 7.66 21.63
CA THR A 58 -15.75 6.28 21.29
C THR A 58 -17.22 6.04 21.65
N LYS A 59 -17.66 6.49 22.82
CA LYS A 59 -19.07 6.39 23.23
C LYS A 59 -19.99 7.17 22.29
N GLN A 60 -19.65 8.42 21.99
CA GLN A 60 -20.42 9.27 21.06
C GLN A 60 -20.54 8.64 19.67
N LEU A 61 -19.44 8.13 19.12
CA LEU A 61 -19.47 7.46 17.82
C LEU A 61 -20.20 6.10 17.87
N GLY A 62 -20.17 5.43 19.02
CA GLY A 62 -20.87 4.18 19.30
C GLY A 62 -22.39 4.29 19.25
N GLU A 63 -22.94 5.50 19.42
CA GLU A 63 -24.37 5.77 19.20
C GLU A 63 -24.75 5.76 17.72
N ILE A 64 -23.77 5.91 16.81
CA ILE A 64 -23.98 6.07 15.37
C ILE A 64 -23.56 4.80 14.61
N GLN A 65 -22.47 4.14 15.01
CA GLN A 65 -21.92 2.98 14.32
C GLN A 65 -21.14 2.05 15.25
N ASN A 66 -20.78 0.87 14.74
CA ASN A 66 -19.92 -0.06 15.47
C ASN A 66 -18.51 0.52 15.64
N VAL A 67 -18.05 0.61 16.89
CA VAL A 67 -16.75 1.19 17.28
C VAL A 67 -15.74 0.16 17.79
N GLY A 68 -16.05 -1.14 17.70
CA GLY A 68 -15.22 -2.20 18.31
C GLY A 68 -13.79 -2.31 17.79
N ALA A 69 -13.49 -1.72 16.63
CA ALA A 69 -12.15 -1.68 16.05
C ALA A 69 -11.34 -0.41 16.43
N ILE A 70 -11.94 0.57 17.11
CA ILE A 70 -11.28 1.83 17.46
C ILE A 70 -10.31 1.59 18.61
N ASN A 71 -9.05 1.95 18.40
CA ASN A 71 -8.04 1.94 19.47
C ASN A 71 -8.11 3.19 20.35
N PHE A 72 -8.14 4.37 19.73
CA PHE A 72 -8.22 5.71 20.34
C PHE A 72 -8.47 6.77 19.24
N PHE A 73 -8.77 8.01 19.62
CA PHE A 73 -8.96 9.12 18.68
C PHE A 73 -7.67 9.94 18.54
N CYS A 74 -7.37 10.39 17.33
CA CYS A 74 -6.10 11.05 17.00
C CYS A 74 -6.25 12.57 16.86
N ASN A 75 -5.22 13.32 17.24
CA ASN A 75 -4.99 14.72 16.89
C ASN A 75 -3.91 14.78 15.80
N TYR A 76 -4.33 14.80 14.54
CA TYR A 76 -3.41 14.76 13.40
C TYR A 76 -2.68 16.09 13.20
N GLU A 77 -3.27 17.20 13.61
CA GLU A 77 -2.69 18.54 13.54
C GLU A 77 -1.42 18.65 14.40
N GLU A 78 -1.38 17.95 15.54
CA GLU A 78 -0.20 17.86 16.42
C GLU A 78 0.70 16.65 16.11
N SER A 79 0.32 15.76 15.20
CA SER A 79 1.17 14.61 14.83
C SER A 79 2.29 15.06 13.88
N ARG A 80 3.52 14.54 14.05
CA ARG A 80 4.69 14.94 13.22
C ARG A 80 5.69 13.80 13.09
N GLY A 81 6.29 13.66 11.92
CA GLY A 81 7.26 12.59 11.66
C GLY A 81 6.68 11.22 12.05
N ASN A 82 7.46 10.39 12.71
CA ASN A 82 7.05 9.06 13.16
C ASN A 82 6.22 9.09 14.47
N TYR A 83 5.63 10.23 14.87
CA TYR A 83 4.87 10.33 16.12
C TYR A 83 3.40 10.67 15.89
N LEU A 84 2.53 9.81 16.39
CA LEU A 84 1.08 9.99 16.43
C LEU A 84 0.66 10.57 17.78
N VAL A 85 -0.08 11.67 17.75
CA VAL A 85 -0.65 12.30 18.94
C VAL A 85 -2.13 11.94 19.04
N ASP A 86 -2.56 11.48 20.22
CA ASP A 86 -3.98 11.23 20.50
C ASP A 86 -4.70 12.47 21.07
N VAL A 87 -6.02 12.41 21.18
CA VAL A 87 -6.84 13.52 21.71
C VAL A 87 -6.66 13.76 23.21
N ASP A 88 -5.99 12.85 23.92
CA ASP A 88 -5.64 12.96 25.34
C ASP A 88 -4.23 13.56 25.51
N GLY A 89 -3.54 13.87 24.40
CA GLY A 89 -2.23 14.49 24.35
C GLY A 89 -1.07 13.52 24.59
N ASN A 90 -1.32 12.20 24.50
CA ASN A 90 -0.27 11.19 24.44
C ASN A 90 0.41 11.27 23.08
N ARG A 91 1.73 11.18 23.07
CA ARG A 91 2.55 11.13 21.85
C ARG A 91 3.25 9.78 21.78
N MET A 92 2.96 9.00 20.75
CA MET A 92 3.46 7.64 20.56
C MET A 92 4.34 7.55 19.31
N LEU A 93 5.45 6.81 19.37
CA LEU A 93 6.20 6.40 18.19
C LEU A 93 5.34 5.41 17.38
N ASP A 94 4.97 5.79 16.16
CA ASP A 94 4.09 5.03 15.29
C ASP A 94 4.89 4.10 14.36
N VAL A 95 4.90 2.81 14.70
CA VAL A 95 5.53 1.74 13.91
C VAL A 95 4.48 0.95 13.13
N TYR A 96 3.27 1.48 12.96
CA TYR A 96 2.16 0.85 12.24
C TYR A 96 1.60 1.69 11.08
N THR A 97 1.73 3.02 11.17
CA THR A 97 1.43 4.03 10.15
C THR A 97 0.10 3.86 9.45
N GLN A 98 -0.98 3.83 10.24
CA GLN A 98 -2.35 3.70 9.75
C GLN A 98 -2.49 2.50 8.81
N ILE A 99 -2.03 1.33 9.25
CA ILE A 99 -2.02 0.08 8.47
C ILE A 99 -1.13 0.19 7.23
N SER A 100 0.11 0.64 7.41
CA SER A 100 1.11 0.83 6.33
C SER A 100 0.64 1.78 5.22
N SER A 101 -0.18 2.79 5.52
CA SER A 101 -0.74 3.70 4.49
C SER A 101 -0.09 5.06 4.43
N ILE A 102 0.66 5.48 5.46
CA ILE A 102 1.36 6.75 5.44
C ILE A 102 2.79 6.55 4.88
N PRO A 103 3.13 7.11 3.71
CA PRO A 103 4.46 6.93 3.11
C PRO A 103 5.52 7.80 3.80
N ILE A 104 5.23 9.09 3.93
CA ILE A 104 6.02 10.09 4.63
C ILE A 104 5.05 10.94 5.45
N VAL A 105 5.42 11.28 6.68
CA VAL A 105 4.54 12.04 7.57
C VAL A 105 4.91 13.52 7.48
N HIS A 106 4.25 14.25 6.60
CA HIS A 106 4.34 15.72 6.54
C HIS A 106 2.96 16.33 6.75
N THR A 107 2.82 17.13 7.80
CA THR A 107 1.57 17.83 8.15
C THR A 107 1.38 19.17 7.42
N HIS A 108 2.35 19.62 6.61
CA HIS A 108 2.31 20.95 6.01
C HIS A 108 2.66 20.96 4.52
N LEU A 109 1.85 20.27 3.70
CA LEU A 109 1.80 20.50 2.26
C LEU A 109 0.65 21.47 1.94
N LEU A 110 0.83 22.75 2.29
CA LEU A 110 -0.12 23.80 1.94
C LEU A 110 0.08 24.22 0.48
N TYR A 111 -0.79 23.73 -0.41
CA TYR A 111 -0.81 24.19 -1.79
C TYR A 111 -2.12 24.95 -2.08
N SER A 112 -2.09 26.27 -1.92
CA SER A 112 -3.18 27.19 -2.27
C SER A 112 -3.58 27.13 -3.76
N TYR A 113 -2.68 26.64 -4.60
CA TYR A 113 -2.84 26.62 -6.06
C TYR A 113 -3.76 25.51 -6.59
N TRP A 114 -4.25 24.59 -5.75
CA TRP A 114 -4.97 23.40 -6.21
C TRP A 114 -6.34 23.17 -5.58
N LEU A 115 -6.91 24.21 -4.97
CA LEU A 115 -8.26 24.19 -4.40
C LEU A 115 -9.31 23.65 -5.40
N SER A 116 -9.12 23.92 -6.70
CA SER A 116 -10.02 23.43 -7.76
C SER A 116 -10.10 21.91 -7.84
N ALA A 117 -9.01 21.17 -7.64
CA ALA A 117 -9.03 19.70 -7.64
C ALA A 117 -9.79 19.15 -6.43
N PHE A 118 -9.62 19.78 -5.26
CA PHE A 118 -10.33 19.42 -4.04
C PHE A 118 -11.83 19.70 -4.12
N VAL A 119 -12.22 20.82 -4.74
CA VAL A 119 -13.63 21.24 -4.81
C VAL A 119 -14.39 20.53 -5.94
N ASN A 120 -13.79 20.39 -7.13
CA ASN A 120 -14.52 19.91 -8.31
C ASN A 120 -14.58 18.38 -8.41
N ARG A 121 -13.67 17.64 -7.76
CA ARG A 121 -13.62 16.17 -7.72
C ARG A 121 -13.99 15.52 -9.08
N PRO A 122 -13.20 15.77 -10.14
CA PRO A 122 -13.59 15.44 -11.51
C PRO A 122 -13.77 13.94 -11.73
N ALA A 123 -14.69 13.58 -12.63
CA ALA A 123 -14.86 12.21 -13.11
C ALA A 123 -13.74 11.86 -14.10
N LEU A 124 -12.60 11.36 -13.59
CA LEU A 124 -11.34 11.27 -14.33
C LEU A 124 -11.40 10.47 -15.64
N GLY A 125 -12.34 9.51 -15.76
CA GLY A 125 -12.50 8.73 -16.98
C GLY A 125 -13.31 9.40 -18.09
N ILE A 126 -13.97 10.55 -17.84
CA ILE A 126 -14.80 11.27 -18.83
C ILE A 126 -14.35 12.74 -18.95
N MET A 127 -14.15 13.40 -17.82
CA MET A 127 -13.82 14.83 -17.74
C MET A 127 -12.58 15.03 -16.87
N PRO A 128 -11.41 14.50 -17.27
CA PRO A 128 -10.17 14.71 -16.52
C PRO A 128 -9.77 16.19 -16.55
N PRO A 129 -9.06 16.67 -15.51
CA PRO A 129 -8.44 17.99 -15.54
C PRO A 129 -7.32 18.03 -16.60
N GLU A 130 -7.03 19.22 -17.13
CA GLU A 130 -6.04 19.45 -18.20
C GLU A 130 -4.67 18.82 -17.91
N ASN A 131 -4.18 18.96 -16.68
CA ASN A 131 -2.86 18.47 -16.25
C ASN A 131 -2.83 16.99 -15.82
N PHE A 132 -3.92 16.22 -16.01
CA PHE A 132 -3.98 14.84 -15.52
C PHE A 132 -2.91 13.91 -16.14
N PRO A 133 -2.66 13.92 -17.47
CA PRO A 133 -1.63 13.07 -18.07
C PRO A 133 -0.22 13.39 -17.55
N GLU A 134 0.12 14.68 -17.44
CA GLU A 134 1.40 15.14 -16.90
C GLU A 134 1.56 14.73 -15.44
N LYS A 135 0.50 14.84 -14.63
CA LYS A 135 0.56 14.43 -13.24
C LYS A 135 0.72 12.93 -13.07
N LEU A 136 0.11 12.12 -13.94
CA LEU A 136 0.37 10.68 -13.99
C LEU A 136 1.82 10.36 -14.39
N ALA A 137 2.37 11.11 -15.35
CA ALA A 137 3.77 10.98 -15.77
C ALA A 137 4.76 11.28 -14.63
N GLU A 138 4.54 12.37 -13.90
CA GLU A 138 5.37 12.78 -12.76
C GLU A 138 5.21 11.88 -11.53
N SER A 139 4.07 11.20 -11.39
CA SER A 139 3.77 10.33 -10.26
C SER A 139 3.85 8.85 -10.61
N LEU A 140 2.72 8.21 -10.92
CA LEU A 140 2.59 6.77 -11.10
C LEU A 140 3.51 6.22 -12.21
N LEU A 141 3.55 6.86 -13.38
CA LEU A 141 4.38 6.35 -14.47
C LEU A 141 5.89 6.52 -14.21
N SER A 142 6.30 7.43 -13.32
CA SER A 142 7.71 7.56 -12.91
C SER A 142 8.23 6.35 -12.12
N VAL A 143 7.32 5.51 -11.62
CA VAL A 143 7.60 4.29 -10.84
C VAL A 143 6.90 3.09 -11.45
N ALA A 144 6.64 3.09 -12.77
CA ALA A 144 6.01 1.95 -13.43
C ALA A 144 6.88 0.67 -13.31
N PRO A 145 6.29 -0.50 -12.97
CA PRO A 145 7.00 -1.77 -12.98
C PRO A 145 7.60 -2.12 -14.34
N SER A 146 8.66 -2.93 -14.36
CA SER A 146 9.27 -3.42 -15.61
C SER A 146 8.24 -4.10 -16.52
N GLY A 147 8.27 -3.77 -17.81
CA GLY A 147 7.38 -4.34 -18.82
C GLY A 147 5.94 -3.81 -18.80
N MET A 148 5.62 -2.82 -17.96
CA MET A 148 4.27 -2.22 -17.88
C MET A 148 4.30 -0.73 -18.18
N SER A 149 3.62 -0.33 -19.26
CA SER A 149 3.51 1.07 -19.72
C SER A 149 2.15 1.70 -19.43
N ARG A 150 1.18 0.91 -18.97
CA ARG A 150 -0.21 1.34 -18.73
C ARG A 150 -0.53 1.34 -17.24
N VAL A 151 -1.33 2.31 -16.83
CA VAL A 151 -1.84 2.41 -15.47
C VAL A 151 -3.32 2.79 -15.50
N GLN A 152 -4.12 2.10 -14.69
CA GLN A 152 -5.51 2.44 -14.45
C GLN A 152 -5.69 2.87 -13.00
N THR A 153 -6.10 4.13 -12.78
CA THR A 153 -6.31 4.67 -11.43
C THR A 153 -7.64 4.23 -10.83
N MET A 154 -7.64 4.04 -9.52
CA MET A 154 -8.75 3.62 -8.66
C MET A 154 -8.69 4.34 -7.32
N ALA A 155 -9.72 4.24 -6.48
CA ALA A 155 -9.75 4.96 -5.20
C ALA A 155 -9.11 4.20 -4.03
N CYS A 156 -9.09 2.86 -4.07
CA CYS A 156 -8.56 2.03 -2.99
C CYS A 156 -8.07 0.66 -3.50
N GLY A 157 -7.42 -0.11 -2.63
CA GLY A 157 -6.91 -1.45 -2.95
C GLY A 157 -8.00 -2.42 -3.43
N SER A 158 -9.17 -2.46 -2.78
CA SER A 158 -10.25 -3.37 -3.18
C SER A 158 -10.73 -3.11 -4.61
N CYS A 159 -11.05 -1.86 -4.98
CA CYS A 159 -11.49 -1.59 -6.35
C CYS A 159 -10.34 -1.67 -7.37
N SER A 160 -9.08 -1.57 -6.93
CA SER A 160 -7.91 -1.89 -7.76
C SER A 160 -7.89 -3.37 -8.13
N ASN A 161 -8.04 -4.25 -7.14
CA ASN A 161 -8.07 -5.70 -7.34
C ASN A 161 -9.32 -6.16 -8.11
N GLU A 162 -10.52 -5.69 -7.76
CA GLU A 162 -11.75 -6.03 -8.51
C GLU A 162 -11.63 -5.69 -10.00
N ASN A 163 -11.07 -4.52 -10.33
CA ASN A 163 -10.93 -4.11 -11.73
C ASN A 163 -9.77 -4.80 -12.42
N ALA A 164 -8.71 -5.19 -11.70
CA ALA A 164 -7.69 -6.10 -12.22
C ALA A 164 -8.28 -7.48 -12.56
N TYR A 165 -9.16 -8.02 -11.71
CA TYR A 165 -9.85 -9.30 -11.98
C TYR A 165 -10.71 -9.20 -13.23
N LYS A 166 -11.49 -8.12 -13.36
CA LYS A 166 -12.25 -7.86 -14.60
C LYS A 166 -11.33 -7.77 -15.82
N ALA A 167 -10.20 -7.07 -15.73
CA ALA A 167 -9.25 -6.98 -16.83
C ALA A 167 -8.73 -8.36 -17.26
N MET A 168 -8.39 -9.22 -16.29
CA MET A 168 -7.99 -10.62 -16.55
C MET A 168 -9.10 -11.44 -17.19
N PHE A 169 -10.34 -11.35 -16.71
CA PHE A 169 -11.48 -12.06 -17.32
C PHE A 169 -11.77 -11.60 -18.74
N ILE A 170 -11.73 -10.29 -18.98
CA ILE A 170 -11.91 -9.69 -20.31
C ILE A 170 -10.82 -10.20 -21.26
N TRP A 171 -9.56 -10.10 -20.83
CA TRP A 171 -8.41 -10.59 -21.60
C TRP A 171 -8.52 -12.07 -21.92
N TYR A 172 -8.85 -12.91 -20.94
CA TYR A 172 -8.98 -14.35 -21.12
C TYR A 172 -10.11 -14.67 -22.11
N ARG A 173 -11.27 -14.02 -21.98
CA ARG A 173 -12.38 -14.20 -22.92
C ARG A 173 -12.01 -13.77 -24.34
N ASN A 174 -11.29 -12.66 -24.48
CA ASN A 174 -10.86 -12.14 -25.77
C ASN A 174 -9.86 -13.09 -26.46
N LYS A 175 -8.96 -13.72 -25.70
CA LYS A 175 -8.07 -14.78 -26.21
C LYS A 175 -8.86 -15.93 -26.79
N GLU A 176 -9.86 -16.43 -26.07
CA GLU A 176 -10.68 -17.55 -26.54
C GLU A 176 -11.58 -17.17 -27.74
N ARG A 177 -12.04 -15.91 -27.85
CA ARG A 177 -12.88 -15.44 -28.97
C ARG A 177 -12.09 -15.10 -30.24
N GLY A 178 -10.77 -14.88 -30.16
CA GLY A 178 -9.91 -14.67 -31.33
C GLY A 178 -10.31 -13.48 -32.22
N HIS A 179 -10.40 -12.27 -31.65
CA HIS A 179 -10.82 -11.02 -32.31
C HIS A 179 -12.29 -10.94 -32.79
N ASN A 180 -13.12 -11.96 -32.56
CA ASN A 180 -14.55 -11.88 -32.83
C ASN A 180 -15.26 -10.97 -31.81
N ASN A 181 -16.28 -10.23 -32.26
CA ASN A 181 -17.17 -9.49 -31.37
C ASN A 181 -18.02 -10.46 -30.51
N PRO A 182 -18.49 -10.04 -29.32
CA PRO A 182 -19.48 -10.81 -28.57
C PRO A 182 -20.72 -11.13 -29.42
N SER A 183 -21.29 -12.32 -29.25
CA SER A 183 -22.52 -12.74 -29.93
C SER A 183 -23.77 -12.08 -29.32
N ASP A 184 -24.92 -12.14 -30.02
CA ASP A 184 -26.19 -11.68 -29.45
C ASP A 184 -26.58 -12.46 -28.19
N GLU A 185 -26.21 -13.74 -28.11
CA GLU A 185 -26.40 -14.57 -26.91
C GLU A 185 -25.49 -14.10 -25.76
N ASP A 186 -24.22 -13.75 -26.04
CA ASP A 186 -23.33 -13.16 -25.04
C ASP A 186 -23.95 -11.87 -24.48
N MET A 187 -24.45 -11.00 -25.35
CA MET A 187 -25.02 -9.70 -24.99
C MET A 187 -26.33 -9.81 -24.19
N SER A 188 -27.19 -10.76 -24.54
CA SER A 188 -28.48 -10.94 -23.87
C SER A 188 -28.33 -11.67 -22.53
N SER A 189 -27.53 -12.75 -22.48
CA SER A 189 -27.32 -13.54 -21.26
C SER A 189 -26.53 -12.78 -20.18
N CYS A 190 -25.58 -11.91 -20.55
CA CYS A 190 -24.82 -11.15 -19.56
C CYS A 190 -25.69 -10.18 -18.75
N MET A 191 -26.77 -9.66 -19.33
CA MET A 191 -27.68 -8.71 -18.67
C MET A 191 -28.51 -9.37 -17.55
N ILE A 192 -28.57 -10.70 -17.54
CA ILE A 192 -29.32 -11.50 -16.56
C ILE A 192 -28.41 -12.47 -15.79
N ASN A 193 -27.10 -12.21 -15.76
CA ASN A 193 -26.09 -12.97 -15.02
C ASN A 193 -25.97 -14.46 -15.43
N GLN A 194 -26.15 -14.77 -16.72
CA GLN A 194 -26.07 -16.13 -17.26
C GLN A 194 -24.94 -16.30 -18.28
N SER A 195 -24.47 -17.53 -18.45
CA SER A 195 -23.56 -17.90 -19.54
C SER A 195 -24.29 -17.87 -20.90
N PRO A 196 -23.57 -17.66 -22.03
CA PRO A 196 -22.12 -17.46 -22.14
C PRO A 196 -21.64 -16.03 -21.80
N GLY A 197 -22.55 -15.06 -21.69
CA GLY A 197 -22.24 -13.65 -21.44
C GLY A 197 -21.53 -13.39 -20.11
N CYS A 198 -21.90 -14.14 -19.06
CA CYS A 198 -21.19 -14.25 -17.80
C CYS A 198 -20.46 -15.61 -17.74
N PRO A 199 -19.14 -15.64 -18.02
CA PRO A 199 -18.38 -16.88 -17.99
C PRO A 199 -18.12 -17.33 -16.55
N ASP A 200 -18.04 -18.64 -16.33
CA ASP A 200 -17.71 -19.23 -15.02
C ASP A 200 -16.19 -19.37 -14.82
N PHE A 201 -15.45 -18.30 -15.09
CA PHE A 201 -14.00 -18.26 -14.88
C PHE A 201 -13.65 -18.15 -13.39
N SER A 202 -12.42 -18.51 -13.06
CA SER A 202 -11.91 -18.42 -11.69
C SER A 202 -10.62 -17.61 -11.57
N ILE A 203 -10.39 -17.06 -10.37
CA ILE A 203 -9.10 -16.50 -9.96
C ILE A 203 -8.51 -17.42 -8.89
N LEU A 204 -7.30 -17.93 -9.11
CA LEU A 204 -6.58 -18.69 -8.10
C LEU A 204 -5.97 -17.72 -7.09
N SER A 205 -6.14 -18.03 -5.81
CA SER A 205 -5.61 -17.25 -4.68
C SER A 205 -4.95 -18.18 -3.66
N PHE A 206 -4.35 -17.61 -2.62
CA PHE A 206 -3.56 -18.36 -1.65
C PHE A 206 -4.14 -18.29 -0.24
N MET A 207 -4.11 -19.40 0.49
CA MET A 207 -4.40 -19.42 1.93
C MET A 207 -3.53 -18.40 2.66
N GLY A 208 -4.11 -17.64 3.60
CA GLY A 208 -3.44 -16.52 4.27
C GLY A 208 -3.55 -15.18 3.53
N GLY A 209 -3.90 -15.16 2.24
CA GLY A 209 -3.93 -13.93 1.44
C GLY A 209 -4.98 -12.90 1.90
N PHE A 210 -4.73 -11.62 1.64
CA PHE A 210 -5.70 -10.54 1.85
C PHE A 210 -5.69 -9.54 0.69
N HIS A 211 -6.75 -9.56 -0.11
CA HIS A 211 -6.88 -8.75 -1.32
C HIS A 211 -8.02 -7.72 -1.25
N GLY A 212 -8.65 -7.57 -0.07
CA GLY A 212 -9.75 -6.63 0.15
C GLY A 212 -11.02 -7.30 0.64
N ARG A 213 -12.10 -6.51 0.74
CA ARG A 213 -13.35 -6.92 1.41
C ARG A 213 -14.62 -6.74 0.56
N THR A 214 -14.52 -6.24 -0.67
CA THR A 214 -15.61 -6.34 -1.65
C THR A 214 -15.75 -7.79 -2.10
N MET A 215 -16.92 -8.23 -2.59
CA MET A 215 -17.22 -9.66 -2.74
C MET A 215 -16.22 -10.44 -3.61
N GLY A 216 -15.73 -9.88 -4.72
CA GLY A 216 -14.71 -10.53 -5.57
C GLY A 216 -13.36 -10.61 -4.88
N CYS A 217 -12.91 -9.50 -4.27
CA CYS A 217 -11.70 -9.48 -3.44
C CYS A 217 -11.78 -10.43 -2.24
N LEU A 218 -12.97 -10.55 -1.63
CA LEU A 218 -13.19 -11.37 -0.45
C LEU A 218 -13.15 -12.86 -0.78
N ALA A 219 -13.57 -13.26 -1.99
CA ALA A 219 -13.39 -14.64 -2.46
C ALA A 219 -11.91 -15.03 -2.56
N THR A 220 -11.04 -14.08 -2.91
CA THR A 220 -9.58 -14.29 -2.94
C THR A 220 -8.86 -14.06 -1.60
N THR A 221 -9.54 -13.48 -0.60
CA THR A 221 -8.98 -13.27 0.75
C THR A 221 -9.19 -14.50 1.61
N HIS A 222 -8.16 -14.99 2.30
CA HIS A 222 -8.19 -16.17 3.19
C HIS A 222 -7.39 -15.93 4.48
N SER A 223 -7.55 -14.74 5.07
CA SER A 223 -6.75 -14.25 6.21
C SER A 223 -7.33 -14.64 7.57
N LYS A 224 -8.58 -14.30 7.86
CA LYS A 224 -9.25 -14.55 9.15
C LYS A 224 -10.72 -14.90 8.93
N ALA A 225 -11.26 -15.82 9.72
CA ALA A 225 -12.66 -16.24 9.61
C ALA A 225 -13.65 -15.07 9.72
N ILE A 226 -13.43 -14.14 10.66
CA ILE A 226 -14.28 -12.97 10.88
C ILE A 226 -14.37 -12.02 9.67
N HIS A 227 -13.42 -12.12 8.72
CA HIS A 227 -13.49 -11.35 7.48
C HIS A 227 -14.47 -11.96 6.47
N LYS A 228 -14.70 -13.28 6.53
CA LYS A 228 -15.44 -14.04 5.51
C LYS A 228 -16.80 -14.58 5.96
N LEU A 229 -16.97 -14.80 7.26
CA LEU A 229 -18.18 -15.37 7.85
C LEU A 229 -19.43 -14.61 7.37
N ASP A 230 -20.48 -15.36 7.04
CA ASP A 230 -21.80 -14.85 6.62
C ASP A 230 -21.86 -14.07 5.29
N VAL A 231 -20.78 -14.05 4.50
CA VAL A 231 -20.75 -13.40 3.18
C VAL A 231 -20.72 -14.44 2.05
N PRO A 232 -21.64 -14.37 1.04
CA PRO A 232 -21.57 -15.24 -0.13
C PRO A 232 -20.21 -15.13 -0.83
N SER A 233 -19.75 -16.23 -1.41
CA SER A 233 -18.45 -16.30 -2.06
C SER A 233 -18.51 -17.00 -3.41
N PHE A 234 -17.39 -16.94 -4.14
CA PHE A 234 -17.18 -17.69 -5.35
C PHE A 234 -16.41 -18.96 -5.02
N ASP A 235 -16.89 -20.10 -5.50
CA ASP A 235 -16.10 -21.32 -5.49
C ASP A 235 -14.98 -21.13 -6.52
N TRP A 236 -13.77 -20.79 -6.07
CA TRP A 236 -12.54 -20.55 -6.85
C TRP A 236 -11.37 -21.30 -6.20
N PRO A 237 -10.28 -21.62 -6.94
CA PRO A 237 -9.15 -22.37 -6.39
C PRO A 237 -8.41 -21.60 -5.31
N ILE A 238 -8.05 -22.31 -4.24
CA ILE A 238 -7.26 -21.80 -3.12
C ILE A 238 -6.04 -22.70 -2.94
N ALA A 239 -4.86 -22.20 -3.29
CA ALA A 239 -3.60 -22.89 -3.10
C ALA A 239 -3.01 -22.63 -1.70
N PRO A 240 -2.16 -23.52 -1.17
CA PRO A 240 -1.37 -23.21 0.02
C PRO A 240 -0.30 -22.16 -0.30
N PHE A 241 -0.07 -21.22 0.62
CA PHE A 241 1.14 -20.40 0.62
C PHE A 241 2.22 -21.08 1.48
N PRO A 242 3.51 -21.07 1.07
CA PRO A 242 4.58 -21.73 1.81
C PRO A 242 4.67 -21.24 3.26
N LYS A 243 4.75 -22.18 4.22
CA LYS A 243 5.03 -21.88 5.63
C LYS A 243 6.48 -22.18 5.95
N LEU A 244 7.35 -21.19 5.77
CA LEU A 244 8.79 -21.33 6.04
C LEU A 244 9.06 -21.57 7.53
N LYS A 245 10.04 -22.42 7.81
CA LYS A 245 10.64 -22.62 9.13
C LYS A 245 11.85 -21.71 9.30
N TYR A 246 12.05 -21.24 10.54
CA TYR A 246 13.10 -20.29 10.93
C TYR A 246 13.94 -20.88 12.07
N PRO A 247 15.25 -20.58 12.16
CA PRO A 247 16.05 -19.74 11.25
C PRO A 247 16.19 -20.34 9.83
N LEU A 248 16.18 -19.49 8.80
CA LEU A 248 16.09 -19.97 7.40
C LEU A 248 17.28 -20.85 7.01
N GLU A 249 18.45 -20.53 7.55
CA GLU A 249 19.72 -21.23 7.29
C GLU A 249 19.68 -22.68 7.78
N GLU A 250 18.94 -22.96 8.86
CA GLU A 250 18.81 -24.30 9.44
C GLU A 250 17.80 -25.18 8.71
N PHE A 251 16.82 -24.57 8.03
CA PHE A 251 15.70 -25.27 7.38
C PHE A 251 15.68 -25.14 5.86
N THR A 252 16.85 -24.91 5.25
CA THR A 252 16.96 -24.67 3.78
C THR A 252 16.29 -25.78 2.96
N ARG A 253 16.50 -27.05 3.33
CA ARG A 253 15.94 -28.20 2.60
C ARG A 253 14.43 -28.32 2.78
N GLU A 254 13.96 -28.21 4.03
CA GLU A 254 12.55 -28.29 4.40
C GLU A 254 11.75 -27.16 3.74
N ASN A 255 12.31 -25.95 3.71
CA ASN A 255 11.71 -24.79 3.09
C ASN A 255 11.63 -24.96 1.55
N ALA A 256 12.68 -25.47 0.91
CA ALA A 256 12.65 -25.76 -0.52
C ALA A 256 11.61 -26.83 -0.88
N GLN A 257 11.44 -27.86 -0.04
CA GLN A 257 10.42 -28.89 -0.21
C GLN A 257 9.00 -28.34 -0.04
N GLU A 258 8.78 -27.49 0.96
CA GLU A 258 7.49 -26.84 1.19
C GLU A 258 7.09 -25.91 0.03
N GLU A 259 8.03 -25.10 -0.46
CA GLU A 259 7.80 -24.25 -1.64
C GLU A 259 7.49 -25.07 -2.90
N ALA A 260 8.23 -26.16 -3.13
CA ALA A 260 7.98 -27.06 -4.25
C ALA A 260 6.59 -27.70 -4.18
N ARG A 261 6.19 -28.22 -3.01
CA ARG A 261 4.85 -28.79 -2.78
C ARG A 261 3.74 -27.78 -3.08
N CYS A 262 3.87 -26.54 -2.60
CA CYS A 262 2.90 -25.49 -2.86
C CYS A 262 2.79 -25.17 -4.37
N LEU A 263 3.91 -25.15 -5.10
CA LEU A 263 3.93 -24.91 -6.55
C LEU A 263 3.27 -26.06 -7.34
N GLU A 264 3.52 -27.31 -6.94
CA GLU A 264 2.86 -28.48 -7.53
C GLU A 264 1.34 -28.40 -7.35
N GLU A 265 0.87 -28.05 -6.13
CA GLU A 265 -0.57 -27.91 -5.86
C GLU A 265 -1.22 -26.75 -6.64
N VAL A 266 -0.50 -25.65 -6.88
CA VAL A 266 -0.99 -24.57 -7.77
C VAL A 266 -1.22 -25.12 -9.18
N GLU A 267 -0.26 -25.85 -9.73
CA GLU A 267 -0.36 -26.40 -11.08
C GLU A 267 -1.51 -27.44 -11.18
N ASP A 268 -1.64 -28.31 -10.19
CA ASP A 268 -2.75 -29.28 -10.08
C ASP A 268 -4.10 -28.58 -10.03
N LEU A 269 -4.25 -27.53 -9.21
CA LEU A 269 -5.50 -26.76 -9.14
C LEU A 269 -5.84 -26.13 -10.50
N ILE A 270 -4.88 -25.56 -11.22
CA ILE A 270 -5.17 -24.97 -12.54
C ILE A 270 -5.72 -26.03 -13.52
N VAL A 271 -5.13 -27.22 -13.53
CA VAL A 271 -5.58 -28.34 -14.38
C VAL A 271 -6.97 -28.83 -13.96
N GLN A 272 -7.19 -29.07 -12.67
CA GLN A 272 -8.47 -29.55 -12.13
C GLN A 272 -9.61 -28.56 -12.43
N TRP A 273 -9.36 -27.26 -12.27
CA TRP A 273 -10.38 -26.23 -12.48
C TRP A 273 -10.74 -26.05 -13.96
N ARG A 274 -9.77 -26.19 -14.87
CA ARG A 274 -10.05 -26.26 -16.31
C ARG A 274 -10.94 -27.46 -16.64
N GLN A 275 -10.70 -28.64 -16.06
CA GLN A 275 -11.53 -29.84 -16.28
C GLN A 275 -12.96 -29.69 -15.74
N LYS A 276 -13.17 -28.87 -14.70
CA LYS A 276 -14.50 -28.52 -14.17
C LYS A 276 -15.27 -27.53 -15.07
N GLY A 277 -14.70 -27.09 -16.19
CA GLY A 277 -15.29 -26.05 -17.03
C GLY A 277 -15.15 -24.63 -16.44
N ARG A 278 -14.29 -24.46 -15.44
CA ARG A 278 -14.13 -23.21 -14.67
C ARG A 278 -12.69 -22.71 -14.71
N PRO A 279 -12.12 -22.44 -15.91
CA PRO A 279 -10.70 -22.23 -16.08
C PRO A 279 -10.18 -21.05 -15.26
N VAL A 280 -8.93 -21.17 -14.80
CA VAL A 280 -8.24 -20.13 -14.04
C VAL A 280 -7.78 -19.04 -14.99
N ALA A 281 -8.50 -17.92 -15.01
CA ALA A 281 -8.17 -16.77 -15.87
C ALA A 281 -6.95 -16.00 -15.35
N GLY A 282 -6.73 -16.01 -14.03
CA GLY A 282 -5.60 -15.35 -13.40
C GLY A 282 -5.26 -15.91 -12.02
N ILE A 283 -4.06 -15.58 -11.57
CA ILE A 283 -3.53 -15.90 -10.24
C ILE A 283 -3.24 -14.58 -9.53
N VAL A 284 -3.76 -14.38 -8.32
CA VAL A 284 -3.44 -13.22 -7.48
C VAL A 284 -2.56 -13.61 -6.30
N ILE A 285 -1.51 -12.84 -6.03
CA ILE A 285 -0.59 -13.09 -4.91
C ILE A 285 0.06 -11.81 -4.36
N GLU A 286 0.25 -11.75 -3.04
CA GLU A 286 1.08 -10.74 -2.36
C GLU A 286 2.56 -11.17 -2.37
N PRO A 287 3.54 -10.28 -2.63
CA PRO A 287 4.97 -10.62 -2.48
C PRO A 287 5.37 -11.03 -1.06
N ILE A 288 4.67 -10.48 -0.05
CA ILE A 288 4.73 -10.89 1.35
C ILE A 288 3.29 -10.82 1.87
N GLN A 289 2.69 -11.94 2.27
CA GLN A 289 1.30 -11.92 2.76
C GLN A 289 1.22 -11.16 4.07
N ALA A 290 0.49 -10.05 4.11
CA ALA A 290 0.52 -9.17 5.27
C ALA A 290 -0.47 -9.58 6.37
N GLU A 291 -1.78 -9.46 6.12
CA GLU A 291 -2.80 -9.72 7.15
C GLU A 291 -2.78 -11.18 7.64
N GLY A 292 -2.43 -12.11 6.75
CA GLY A 292 -2.31 -13.54 7.04
C GLY A 292 -1.18 -13.93 7.99
N GLY A 293 -0.33 -12.99 8.39
CA GLY A 293 0.74 -13.23 9.37
C GLY A 293 2.14 -12.98 8.85
N ASP A 294 2.36 -11.99 7.97
CA ASP A 294 3.69 -11.68 7.42
C ASP A 294 4.38 -12.95 6.86
N ASN A 295 3.70 -13.70 5.99
CA ASN A 295 4.25 -14.92 5.40
C ASN A 295 5.17 -14.56 4.22
N HIS A 296 6.42 -15.01 4.29
CA HIS A 296 7.43 -14.82 3.24
C HIS A 296 7.61 -16.11 2.42
N ALA A 297 8.05 -15.94 1.17
CA ALA A 297 8.57 -17.01 0.33
C ALA A 297 9.83 -16.50 -0.39
N THR A 298 10.65 -17.41 -0.90
CA THR A 298 11.88 -17.07 -1.59
C THR A 298 11.60 -16.41 -2.96
N PRO A 299 12.52 -15.60 -3.49
CA PRO A 299 12.44 -15.13 -4.88
C PRO A 299 12.28 -16.27 -5.91
N ASP A 300 12.83 -17.46 -5.63
CA ASP A 300 12.73 -18.63 -6.51
C ASP A 300 11.29 -19.17 -6.59
N PHE A 301 10.57 -19.20 -5.46
CA PHE A 301 9.15 -19.55 -5.44
C PHE A 301 8.33 -18.65 -6.37
N PHE A 302 8.49 -17.32 -6.27
CA PHE A 302 7.73 -16.38 -7.11
C PHE A 302 8.10 -16.47 -8.59
N LYS A 303 9.38 -16.69 -8.92
CA LYS A 303 9.83 -16.94 -10.31
C LYS A 303 9.15 -18.17 -10.90
N LYS A 304 9.15 -19.28 -10.16
CA LYS A 304 8.52 -20.53 -10.58
C LYS A 304 7.01 -20.37 -10.71
N LEU A 305 6.37 -19.69 -9.77
CA LEU A 305 4.94 -19.42 -9.82
C LEU A 305 4.56 -18.56 -11.04
N ARG A 306 5.33 -17.51 -11.34
CA ARG A 306 5.15 -16.70 -12.55
C ARG A 306 5.26 -17.55 -13.83
N ASN A 307 6.21 -18.49 -13.86
CA ASN A 307 6.37 -19.42 -14.98
C ASN A 307 5.21 -20.40 -15.11
N ILE A 308 4.65 -20.89 -14.00
CA ILE A 308 3.44 -21.73 -13.99
C ILE A 308 2.25 -20.95 -14.58
N ALA A 309 2.02 -19.71 -14.14
CA ALA A 309 0.95 -18.86 -14.67
C ALA A 309 1.05 -18.72 -16.21
N ARG A 310 2.27 -18.41 -16.69
CA ARG A 310 2.55 -18.29 -18.14
C ARG A 310 2.31 -19.60 -18.89
N LYS A 311 2.81 -20.73 -18.36
CA LYS A 311 2.65 -22.08 -18.95
C LYS A 311 1.19 -22.42 -19.19
N HIS A 312 0.29 -22.03 -18.28
CA HIS A 312 -1.13 -22.36 -18.36
C HIS A 312 -2.00 -21.30 -19.02
N GLY A 313 -1.43 -20.15 -19.40
CA GLY A 313 -2.15 -19.04 -20.00
C GLY A 313 -3.00 -18.23 -19.01
N SER A 314 -2.69 -18.31 -17.72
CA SER A 314 -3.33 -17.50 -16.68
C SER A 314 -2.55 -16.19 -16.49
N ALA A 315 -3.26 -15.07 -16.34
CA ALA A 315 -2.63 -13.79 -16.02
C ALA A 315 -2.02 -13.83 -14.61
N PHE A 316 -0.84 -13.23 -14.42
CA PHE A 316 -0.19 -13.14 -13.12
C PHE A 316 -0.36 -11.75 -12.52
N HIS A 317 -1.16 -11.66 -11.45
CA HIS A 317 -1.49 -10.44 -10.74
C HIS A 317 -0.75 -10.39 -9.39
N VAL A 318 0.16 -9.44 -9.27
CA VAL A 318 0.88 -9.17 -8.02
C VAL A 318 0.18 -8.05 -7.26
N ASP A 319 -0.29 -8.34 -6.06
CA ASP A 319 -0.92 -7.38 -5.16
C ASP A 319 0.15 -6.69 -4.29
N GLU A 320 0.51 -5.47 -4.68
CA GLU A 320 1.45 -4.61 -3.96
C GLU A 320 0.73 -3.50 -3.20
N VAL A 321 -0.56 -3.68 -2.88
CA VAL A 321 -1.33 -2.72 -2.07
C VAL A 321 -0.65 -2.44 -0.74
N GLN A 322 0.04 -3.41 -0.14
CA GLN A 322 0.72 -3.22 1.16
C GLN A 322 2.25 -3.23 1.09
N THR A 323 2.84 -4.01 0.19
CA THR A 323 4.30 -4.13 0.04
C THR A 323 4.90 -3.02 -0.81
N GLY A 324 4.11 -2.43 -1.71
CA GLY A 324 4.53 -1.35 -2.60
C GLY A 324 4.73 -0.02 -1.88
N GLY A 325 5.53 0.84 -2.50
CA GLY A 325 5.86 2.17 -1.98
C GLY A 325 7.08 2.19 -1.07
N GLY A 326 7.98 1.20 -1.14
CA GLY A 326 9.35 1.35 -0.62
C GLY A 326 9.72 0.58 0.64
N ALA A 327 8.76 0.01 1.38
CA ALA A 327 9.00 -0.54 2.73
C ALA A 327 9.96 -1.75 2.77
N THR A 328 10.26 -2.36 1.62
CA THR A 328 11.17 -3.49 1.48
C THR A 328 12.58 -3.09 1.00
N GLY A 329 12.88 -1.79 0.93
CA GLY A 329 14.14 -1.25 0.39
C GLY A 329 14.17 -1.13 -1.13
N LYS A 330 13.14 -1.64 -1.83
CA LYS A 330 12.85 -1.35 -3.24
C LYS A 330 11.46 -0.75 -3.36
N PHE A 331 11.20 -0.03 -4.45
CA PHE A 331 9.92 0.67 -4.60
C PHE A 331 8.75 -0.32 -4.65
N TRP A 332 8.89 -1.35 -5.49
CA TRP A 332 8.02 -2.53 -5.49
C TRP A 332 8.76 -3.75 -4.94
N ALA A 333 8.10 -4.53 -4.09
CA ALA A 333 8.73 -5.71 -3.49
C ALA A 333 9.07 -6.80 -4.52
N HIS A 334 8.29 -6.94 -5.58
CA HIS A 334 8.55 -7.92 -6.65
C HIS A 334 9.86 -7.65 -7.42
N GLU A 335 10.44 -6.44 -7.34
CA GLU A 335 11.74 -6.15 -7.94
C GLU A 335 12.85 -7.01 -7.34
N HIS A 336 12.69 -7.50 -6.11
CA HIS A 336 13.63 -8.44 -5.47
C HIS A 336 13.64 -9.82 -6.12
N TRP A 337 12.66 -10.12 -6.98
CA TRP A 337 12.68 -11.33 -7.80
C TRP A 337 13.71 -11.21 -8.93
N GLY A 338 14.10 -10.01 -9.36
CA GLY A 338 15.07 -9.85 -10.45
C GLY A 338 14.58 -10.50 -11.75
N MET A 339 13.33 -10.22 -12.13
CA MET A 339 12.71 -10.68 -13.37
C MET A 339 12.36 -9.47 -14.25
N ASP A 340 12.62 -9.58 -15.56
CA ASP A 340 12.19 -8.56 -16.53
C ASP A 340 10.68 -8.58 -16.78
N ASP A 341 10.07 -9.78 -16.65
CA ASP A 341 8.62 -10.04 -16.76
C ASP A 341 8.07 -10.59 -15.43
N PRO A 342 7.99 -9.75 -14.38
CA PRO A 342 7.60 -10.19 -13.05
C PRO A 342 6.09 -10.46 -12.92
N ALA A 343 5.27 -9.80 -13.74
CA ALA A 343 3.81 -9.86 -13.65
C ALA A 343 3.13 -9.42 -14.96
N ASP A 344 1.84 -9.70 -15.05
CA ASP A 344 0.95 -9.14 -16.09
C ASP A 344 0.14 -7.96 -15.56
N ILE A 345 -0.16 -7.96 -14.25
CA ILE A 345 -0.80 -6.86 -13.52
C ILE A 345 -0.09 -6.64 -12.17
N VAL A 346 0.10 -5.37 -11.77
CA VAL A 346 0.52 -4.99 -10.41
C VAL A 346 -0.48 -4.00 -9.82
N SER A 347 -1.20 -4.39 -8.76
CA SER A 347 -2.12 -3.46 -8.06
C SER A 347 -1.44 -2.76 -6.89
N PHE A 348 -1.92 -1.56 -6.58
CA PHE A 348 -1.35 -0.72 -5.52
C PHE A 348 -2.40 0.17 -4.85
N SER A 349 -2.11 0.59 -3.62
CA SER A 349 -2.88 1.60 -2.88
C SER A 349 -2.06 2.11 -1.68
N LYS A 350 -2.68 2.34 -0.52
CA LYS A 350 -2.02 2.67 0.76
C LYS A 350 -0.95 3.76 0.63
N LYS A 351 0.35 3.43 0.71
CA LYS A 351 1.48 4.37 0.57
C LYS A 351 1.45 5.17 -0.73
N MET A 352 0.79 4.64 -1.76
CA MET A 352 0.59 5.32 -3.04
C MET A 352 -0.48 6.42 -3.00
N LEU A 353 -1.20 6.60 -1.87
CA LEU A 353 -2.27 7.59 -1.61
C LEU A 353 -3.53 7.46 -2.48
N THR A 354 -3.37 7.10 -3.75
CA THR A 354 -4.40 6.68 -4.69
C THR A 354 -4.36 5.16 -4.84
N GLY A 355 -5.41 4.56 -5.40
CA GLY A 355 -5.40 3.17 -5.84
C GLY A 355 -5.12 3.06 -7.34
N GLY A 356 -4.87 1.85 -7.80
CA GLY A 356 -4.82 1.53 -9.22
C GLY A 356 -4.12 0.21 -9.49
N TYR A 357 -3.94 -0.06 -10.77
CA TYR A 357 -3.10 -1.17 -11.21
C TYR A 357 -2.36 -0.81 -12.48
N TYR A 358 -1.10 -1.24 -12.55
CA TYR A 358 -0.33 -1.30 -13.78
C TYR A 358 -0.67 -2.60 -14.49
N HIS A 359 -0.58 -2.60 -15.82
CA HIS A 359 -0.77 -3.80 -16.60
C HIS A 359 0.01 -3.74 -17.91
N LYS A 360 0.24 -4.91 -18.51
CA LYS A 360 0.73 -5.01 -19.89
C LYS A 360 -0.31 -4.53 -20.89
N ASP A 361 0.15 -4.09 -22.04
CA ASP A 361 -0.71 -3.59 -23.13
C ASP A 361 -1.79 -4.59 -23.55
N GLU A 362 -1.48 -5.89 -23.55
CA GLU A 362 -2.45 -6.93 -23.94
C GLU A 362 -3.66 -7.05 -23.01
N LEU A 363 -3.57 -6.60 -21.75
CA LEU A 363 -4.69 -6.61 -20.79
C LEU A 363 -5.53 -5.32 -20.83
N GLN A 364 -5.18 -4.37 -21.70
CA GLN A 364 -6.01 -3.19 -21.92
C GLN A 364 -7.40 -3.61 -22.40
N ALA A 365 -8.45 -3.13 -21.71
CA ALA A 365 -9.82 -3.37 -22.16
C ALA A 365 -10.03 -2.79 -23.57
N ASP A 366 -10.61 -3.61 -24.44
CA ASP A 366 -10.82 -3.36 -25.87
C ASP A 366 -11.91 -2.33 -26.16
N LYS A 367 -12.80 -2.08 -25.19
CA LYS A 367 -13.89 -1.11 -25.25
C LYS A 367 -13.89 -0.24 -24.00
N ALA A 368 -14.23 1.04 -24.19
CA ALA A 368 -14.51 1.96 -23.09
C ALA A 368 -15.67 1.46 -22.22
N TYR A 369 -15.80 2.03 -21.02
CA TYR A 369 -16.88 1.74 -20.05
C TYR A 369 -16.90 0.33 -19.42
N ARG A 370 -16.03 -0.60 -19.82
CA ARG A 370 -15.91 -1.92 -19.17
C ARG A 370 -15.18 -1.85 -17.82
N ILE A 371 -14.04 -1.15 -17.83
CA ILE A 371 -13.30 -0.78 -16.62
C ILE A 371 -13.58 0.70 -16.36
N PHE A 372 -14.56 0.95 -15.49
CA PHE A 372 -15.03 2.31 -15.25
C PHE A 372 -15.75 2.41 -13.90
N ASN A 373 -15.67 3.58 -13.28
CA ASN A 373 -16.56 4.06 -12.21
C ASN A 373 -16.51 5.60 -12.21
N THR A 374 -17.32 6.24 -11.38
CA THR A 374 -17.50 7.70 -11.40
C THR A 374 -16.20 8.49 -11.22
N TRP A 375 -15.31 8.07 -10.31
CA TRP A 375 -14.14 8.90 -9.93
C TRP A 375 -12.82 8.38 -10.49
N MET A 376 -12.66 7.06 -10.68
CA MET A 376 -11.42 6.44 -11.15
C MET A 376 -10.17 6.93 -10.38
N GLY A 377 -10.31 7.07 -9.05
CA GLY A 377 -9.30 7.68 -8.19
C GLY A 377 -9.66 9.12 -7.79
N ASP A 378 -8.65 9.90 -7.43
CA ASP A 378 -8.81 11.30 -7.04
C ASP A 378 -7.53 12.06 -7.45
N PRO A 379 -7.63 13.10 -8.30
CA PRO A 379 -6.44 13.82 -8.78
C PRO A 379 -5.68 14.50 -7.63
N SER A 380 -6.34 14.86 -6.52
CA SER A 380 -5.67 15.42 -5.35
C SER A 380 -4.64 14.44 -4.76
N LYS A 381 -4.91 13.14 -4.83
CA LYS A 381 -4.01 12.09 -4.32
C LYS A 381 -2.79 11.94 -5.22
N ASN A 382 -2.95 12.06 -6.53
CA ASN A 382 -1.83 12.04 -7.48
C ASN A 382 -0.90 13.25 -7.29
N LEU A 383 -1.47 14.42 -6.95
CA LEU A 383 -0.68 15.61 -6.61
C LEU A 383 0.20 15.36 -5.38
N PHE A 384 -0.38 14.86 -4.29
CA PHE A 384 0.40 14.52 -3.10
C PHE A 384 1.43 13.43 -3.39
N LEU A 385 1.04 12.40 -4.15
CA LEU A 385 1.92 11.30 -4.50
C LEU A 385 3.15 11.79 -5.28
N ALA A 386 2.99 12.72 -6.23
CA ALA A 386 4.12 13.28 -6.97
C ALA A 386 5.18 13.88 -6.03
N GLU A 387 4.74 14.63 -5.00
CA GLU A 387 5.68 15.18 -4.01
C GLU A 387 6.25 14.11 -3.09
N VAL A 388 5.46 13.12 -2.67
CA VAL A 388 5.97 11.97 -1.92
C VAL A 388 7.10 11.27 -2.67
N LEU A 389 6.91 11.03 -3.97
CA LEU A 389 7.92 10.41 -4.83
C LEU A 389 9.16 11.28 -5.01
N ASN A 390 8.99 12.61 -5.10
CA ASN A 390 10.11 13.55 -5.12
C ASN A 390 10.93 13.46 -3.83
N VAL A 391 10.28 13.42 -2.66
CA VAL A 391 10.94 13.29 -1.36
C VAL A 391 11.67 11.96 -1.26
N ILE A 392 11.02 10.84 -1.62
CA ILE A 392 11.64 9.50 -1.64
C ILE A 392 12.95 9.51 -2.44
N ARG A 393 12.94 10.11 -3.63
CA ARG A 393 14.12 10.24 -4.50
C ARG A 393 15.18 11.19 -3.92
N ARG A 394 14.76 12.40 -3.52
CA ARG A 394 15.66 13.47 -3.06
C ARG A 394 16.39 13.10 -1.77
N GLU A 395 15.71 12.40 -0.86
CA GLU A 395 16.24 12.05 0.46
C GLU A 395 16.73 10.60 0.54
N ASN A 396 16.73 9.89 -0.59
CA ASN A 396 17.19 8.51 -0.73
C ASN A 396 16.54 7.55 0.29
N LEU A 397 15.23 7.67 0.47
CA LEU A 397 14.51 6.98 1.55
C LEU A 397 14.49 5.44 1.41
N LEU A 398 14.69 4.90 0.21
CA LEU A 398 14.80 3.45 0.01
C LEU A 398 16.08 2.87 0.62
N GLU A 399 17.18 3.62 0.55
CA GLU A 399 18.43 3.27 1.23
C GLU A 399 18.27 3.38 2.75
N GLU A 400 17.56 4.41 3.22
CA GLU A 400 17.24 4.56 4.64
C GLU A 400 16.45 3.35 5.17
N VAL A 401 15.40 2.92 4.46
CA VAL A 401 14.62 1.73 4.80
C VAL A 401 15.47 0.47 4.82
N THR A 402 16.42 0.34 3.89
CA THR A 402 17.34 -0.81 3.88
C THR A 402 18.23 -0.81 5.12
N ARG A 403 18.78 0.35 5.49
CA ARG A 403 19.63 0.53 6.67
C ARG A 403 18.87 0.31 7.98
N SER A 404 17.79 1.06 8.20
CA SER A 404 16.99 0.98 9.43
C SER A 404 16.29 -0.38 9.56
N GLY A 405 15.85 -0.97 8.44
CA GLY A 405 15.30 -2.31 8.37
C GLY A 405 16.28 -3.40 8.81
N LYS A 406 17.54 -3.31 8.38
CA LYS A 406 18.61 -4.21 8.85
C LYS A 406 18.80 -4.13 10.35
N THR A 407 18.89 -2.91 10.90
CA THR A 407 19.03 -2.68 12.35
C THR A 407 17.82 -3.21 13.12
N LEU A 408 16.61 -3.03 12.59
CA LEU A 408 15.38 -3.56 13.16
C LEU A 408 15.40 -5.09 13.22
N LEU A 409 15.67 -5.75 12.09
CA LEU A 409 15.67 -7.21 12.01
C LEU A 409 16.76 -7.83 12.90
N GLN A 410 17.96 -7.23 12.95
CA GLN A 410 19.02 -7.66 13.86
C GLN A 410 18.62 -7.55 15.34
N GLY A 411 17.97 -6.45 15.73
CA GLY A 411 17.44 -6.29 17.08
C GLY A 411 16.35 -7.33 17.42
N LEU A 412 15.48 -7.65 16.45
CA LEU A 412 14.48 -8.71 16.64
C LEU A 412 15.11 -10.09 16.82
N TYR A 413 16.19 -10.42 16.08
CA TYR A 413 16.93 -11.66 16.31
C TYR A 413 17.55 -11.71 17.72
N GLN A 414 18.20 -10.63 18.15
CA GLN A 414 18.77 -10.55 19.50
C GLN A 414 17.71 -10.74 20.60
N LEU A 415 16.55 -10.10 20.45
CA LEU A 415 15.45 -10.27 21.40
C LEU A 415 14.88 -11.70 21.36
N GLN A 416 14.78 -12.31 20.17
CA GLN A 416 14.36 -13.70 20.06
C GLN A 416 15.30 -14.65 20.81
N ASP A 417 16.61 -14.46 20.67
CA ASP A 417 17.62 -15.26 21.37
C ASP A 417 17.58 -15.05 22.89
N GLN A 418 17.23 -13.84 23.34
CA GLN A 418 17.08 -13.51 24.75
C GLN A 418 15.78 -14.05 25.36
N TYR A 419 14.70 -14.13 24.57
CA TYR A 419 13.35 -14.51 25.01
C TYR A 419 12.77 -15.69 24.19
N PRO A 420 13.47 -16.85 24.08
CA PRO A 420 13.10 -17.91 23.14
C PRO A 420 11.80 -18.66 23.49
N ASN A 421 11.34 -18.57 24.74
CA ASN A 421 10.05 -19.13 25.17
C ASN A 421 8.85 -18.24 24.79
N LEU A 422 9.13 -16.99 24.42
CA LEU A 422 8.12 -15.96 24.13
C LEU A 422 8.11 -15.60 22.64
N LEU A 423 9.28 -15.57 22.01
CA LEU A 423 9.50 -15.08 20.67
C LEU A 423 9.99 -16.21 19.73
N SER A 424 9.52 -16.18 18.49
CA SER A 424 9.99 -17.08 17.44
C SER A 424 9.84 -16.46 16.05
N SER A 425 10.51 -17.05 15.06
CA SER A 425 10.31 -16.73 13.63
C SER A 425 10.47 -15.24 13.28
N ALA A 426 11.42 -14.53 13.88
CA ALA A 426 11.79 -13.18 13.46
C ALA A 426 12.15 -13.17 11.95
N ARG A 427 11.53 -12.26 11.20
CA ARG A 427 11.60 -12.23 9.74
C ARG A 427 11.35 -10.82 9.21
N GLY A 428 11.84 -10.54 8.02
CA GLY A 428 11.52 -9.28 7.34
C GLY A 428 12.41 -8.96 6.16
N GLN A 429 12.03 -7.90 5.47
CA GLN A 429 12.76 -7.34 4.33
C GLN A 429 12.59 -5.81 4.33
N GLY A 430 13.70 -5.07 4.32
CA GLY A 430 13.64 -3.64 4.69
C GLY A 430 13.04 -3.48 6.08
N THR A 431 12.18 -2.48 6.27
CA THR A 431 11.45 -2.27 7.53
C THR A 431 10.16 -3.08 7.62
N PHE A 432 9.83 -3.87 6.59
CA PHE A 432 8.68 -4.77 6.57
C PHE A 432 9.02 -6.06 7.33
N CYS A 433 8.96 -5.97 8.67
CA CYS A 433 9.37 -7.04 9.58
C CYS A 433 8.19 -7.57 10.40
N ALA A 434 8.37 -8.77 10.95
CA ALA A 434 7.47 -9.37 11.93
C ALA A 434 8.20 -10.37 12.85
N ILE A 435 7.56 -10.70 13.96
CA ILE A 435 7.98 -11.74 14.90
C ILE A 435 6.75 -12.44 15.48
N ASP A 436 6.83 -13.75 15.67
CA ASP A 436 5.77 -14.53 16.31
C ASP A 436 5.90 -14.47 17.82
N ILE A 437 4.77 -14.28 18.49
CA ILE A 437 4.62 -14.43 19.94
C ILE A 437 4.08 -15.83 20.24
N ARG A 438 4.40 -16.38 21.40
CA ARG A 438 3.94 -17.71 21.85
C ARG A 438 2.46 -17.96 21.57
N ASP A 439 1.59 -17.00 21.92
CA ASP A 439 0.13 -17.08 21.79
C ASP A 439 -0.52 -15.70 21.57
N ASP A 440 -1.79 -15.69 21.18
CA ASP A 440 -2.55 -14.49 20.81
C ASP A 440 -2.86 -13.59 22.01
N ALA A 441 -3.17 -14.16 23.17
CA ALA A 441 -3.43 -13.44 24.41
C ALA A 441 -2.19 -12.64 24.85
N THR A 442 -1.01 -13.29 24.83
CA THR A 442 0.27 -12.65 25.14
C THR A 442 0.62 -11.60 24.10
N ARG A 443 0.40 -11.87 22.81
CA ARG A 443 0.56 -10.88 21.73
C ARG A 443 -0.25 -9.63 22.00
N ASN A 444 -1.53 -9.78 22.32
CA ASN A 444 -2.43 -8.67 22.59
C ASN A 444 -1.98 -7.88 23.82
N SER A 445 -1.56 -8.55 24.89
CA SER A 445 -1.03 -7.88 26.09
C SER A 445 0.22 -7.05 25.78
N ILE A 446 1.18 -7.61 25.03
CA ILE A 446 2.39 -6.90 24.60
C ILE A 446 2.04 -5.65 23.78
N LEU A 447 1.10 -5.74 22.83
CA LEU A 447 0.67 -4.58 22.02
C LEU A 447 0.10 -3.46 22.90
N LEU A 448 -0.73 -3.79 23.90
CA LEU A 448 -1.32 -2.81 24.80
C LEU A 448 -0.25 -2.16 25.69
N LYS A 449 0.65 -2.95 26.28
CA LYS A 449 1.74 -2.43 27.13
C LYS A 449 2.73 -1.58 26.34
N ALA A 450 3.10 -1.98 25.12
CA ALA A 450 3.97 -1.19 24.26
C ALA A 450 3.32 0.17 23.94
N ARG A 451 2.02 0.19 23.65
CA ARG A 451 1.26 1.42 23.42
C ARG A 451 1.24 2.32 24.66
N ASP A 452 1.01 1.76 25.85
CA ASP A 452 0.99 2.51 27.10
C ASP A 452 2.39 3.03 27.48
N LYS A 453 3.46 2.41 26.97
CA LYS A 453 4.85 2.91 27.02
C LYS A 453 5.23 3.82 25.84
N GLY A 454 4.29 4.17 24.97
CA GLY A 454 4.49 5.15 23.90
C GLY A 454 4.93 4.59 22.55
N VAL A 455 4.73 3.31 22.27
CA VAL A 455 5.04 2.69 20.96
C VAL A 455 3.81 2.00 20.38
N LEU A 456 3.36 2.44 19.21
CA LEU A 456 2.23 1.84 18.50
C LEU A 456 2.70 0.74 17.55
N LEU A 457 2.21 -0.48 17.77
CA LEU A 457 2.54 -1.68 17.01
C LEU A 457 1.27 -2.29 16.38
N GLY A 458 1.44 -3.10 15.33
CA GLY A 458 0.36 -3.82 14.68
C GLY A 458 0.43 -5.33 14.93
N GLY A 459 -0.73 -5.99 15.06
CA GLY A 459 -0.84 -7.45 15.03
C GLY A 459 -1.21 -7.97 13.64
N CYS A 460 -0.74 -9.15 13.27
CA CYS A 460 -1.17 -9.91 12.08
C CYS A 460 -1.23 -11.42 12.38
N GLY A 461 -1.83 -12.19 11.46
CA GLY A 461 -2.05 -13.61 11.63
C GLY A 461 -2.76 -13.92 12.95
N ASP A 462 -2.45 -15.08 13.51
CA ASP A 462 -2.99 -15.50 14.80
C ASP A 462 -2.24 -14.81 15.95
N ARG A 463 -0.90 -14.83 15.92
CA ARG A 463 -0.05 -14.50 17.09
C ARG A 463 1.18 -13.65 16.78
N SER A 464 1.23 -12.97 15.64
CA SER A 464 2.42 -12.20 15.23
C SER A 464 2.28 -10.69 15.52
N ILE A 465 3.40 -10.04 15.79
CA ILE A 465 3.56 -8.58 15.81
C ILE A 465 4.30 -8.19 14.54
N ARG A 466 3.83 -7.12 13.87
CA ARG A 466 4.38 -6.61 12.62
C ARG A 466 4.76 -5.14 12.72
N PHE A 467 5.75 -4.78 11.92
CA PHE A 467 6.35 -3.46 11.88
C PHE A 467 6.12 -2.86 10.49
N ARG A 468 5.46 -1.70 10.46
CA ARG A 468 5.10 -0.92 9.27
C ARG A 468 5.41 0.55 9.51
N PRO A 469 6.67 0.93 9.77
CA PRO A 469 7.01 2.33 9.95
C PRO A 469 6.88 3.13 8.63
N ALA A 470 6.95 4.46 8.74
CA ALA A 470 7.02 5.35 7.58
C ALA A 470 8.42 5.25 6.93
N LEU A 471 8.56 5.73 5.69
CA LEU A 471 9.85 5.68 4.99
C LEU A 471 10.91 6.61 5.60
N VAL A 472 10.49 7.53 6.46
CA VAL A 472 11.37 8.44 7.21
C VAL A 472 11.84 7.85 8.56
N PHE A 473 11.56 6.57 8.82
CA PHE A 473 11.95 5.90 10.04
C PHE A 473 13.43 5.48 10.02
N LYS A 474 14.19 6.04 10.95
CA LYS A 474 15.65 5.93 11.03
C LYS A 474 16.09 4.98 12.13
N GLU A 475 17.38 4.64 12.14
CA GLU A 475 18.00 3.76 13.13
C GLU A 475 17.76 4.20 14.59
N TYR A 476 17.77 5.50 14.90
CA TYR A 476 17.50 5.93 16.29
C TYR A 476 16.05 5.65 16.72
N HIS A 477 15.08 5.67 15.81
CA HIS A 477 13.72 5.22 16.12
C HIS A 477 13.68 3.71 16.35
N VAL A 478 14.47 2.93 15.59
CA VAL A 478 14.61 1.48 15.81
C VAL A 478 15.11 1.22 17.22
N HIS A 479 16.17 1.90 17.67
CA HIS A 479 16.69 1.74 19.03
C HIS A 479 15.69 2.15 20.10
N MET A 480 14.97 3.26 19.90
CA MET A 480 13.91 3.69 20.81
C MET A 480 12.81 2.63 20.93
N PHE A 481 12.35 2.07 19.81
CA PHE A 481 11.42 0.95 19.77
C PHE A 481 11.98 -0.27 20.51
N LEU A 482 13.19 -0.73 20.17
CA LEU A 482 13.78 -1.95 20.72
C LEU A 482 13.94 -1.87 22.24
N ASN A 483 14.33 -0.70 22.78
CA ASN A 483 14.44 -0.49 24.21
C ASN A 483 13.09 -0.66 24.91
N VAL A 484 12.05 0.03 24.43
CA VAL A 484 10.69 -0.10 25.00
C VAL A 484 10.17 -1.54 24.85
N PHE A 485 10.40 -2.15 23.69
CA PHE A 485 9.95 -3.51 23.42
C PHE A 485 10.63 -4.52 24.35
N SER A 486 11.95 -4.41 24.55
CA SER A 486 12.70 -5.23 25.51
C SER A 486 12.14 -5.11 26.93
N ASP A 487 11.85 -3.89 27.39
CA ASP A 487 11.26 -3.67 28.72
C ASP A 487 9.87 -4.33 28.84
N VAL A 488 9.06 -4.30 27.79
CA VAL A 488 7.74 -4.96 27.77
C VAL A 488 7.90 -6.49 27.76
N LEU A 489 8.85 -7.03 27.01
CA LEU A 489 9.11 -8.47 26.96
C LEU A 489 9.59 -9.01 28.31
N ALA A 490 10.43 -8.26 29.03
CA ALA A 490 10.89 -8.62 30.36
C ALA A 490 9.76 -8.82 31.39
N GLU A 491 8.62 -8.15 31.20
CA GLU A 491 7.43 -8.33 32.05
C GLU A 491 6.61 -9.59 31.74
N HIS A 492 6.93 -10.31 30.65
CA HIS A 492 6.22 -11.49 30.17
C HIS A 492 7.08 -12.77 30.14
N ASN A 493 8.37 -12.66 30.48
CA ASN A 493 9.31 -13.77 30.45
C ASN A 493 9.23 -14.66 31.69
#